data_AF-F7GRB0-F1
#
_entry.id   AF-F7GRB0-F1
#
_cell.length_a   1.000
_cell.length_b   1.000
_cell.length_c   1.000
_cell.angle_alpha   90.00
_cell.angle_beta   90.00
_cell.angle_gamma   90.00
#
_symmetry.space_group_name_H-M   'P 1'
#
loop_
_entity.id
_entity.type
_entity.pdbx_description
1 polymer ?
#
loop_
_entity_poly.entity_id
_entity_poly.type
_entity_poly.pdbx_seq_one_letter_code
_entity_poly.pdbx_strand_id
1 'polypeptide(L)'
;MHAALAGPLLAALLATARARPQPPDGGQCRPPGSQRDLNSFLWTIRRDPPAYLFGTIHVPYTRVWDFIPDNSKAAFQASAHVYFELDLTDPYTISALASCQLLPHGENLQDVLPRELYWRLKRHLDYVKLMMPSWMTPAQRGRGLYADYLFNAIAGNWERKRPVWVMLMVNSLTERDVRFRGVPVLDLYLAQQAEKMKKTTGAVEQVEEQCHPLNNGLNFSQVLFALNQTLLQQESVRAGSLQASYTTEDLIKHYNCGDLSAVIFNHDTSQLPNFINTTLPPHEQVTAQEIDSYFRQELIYKRNERMGKRVMALLRENEDKICFFAFGAGHFLGNNTVIDILRQAGLEVDHTPAGQAIHSPAPQSPAPSPEGTLTSPAPVTPAAAVPEAPSVTPTTPPEDEDPALSPHLLLPDSLSQLEEFGRQRKWHKRQSTHQRPRQFNDLWVRIEDSDPKRSVLLNLYYRHGH
;
A
#
# COMPACT_ATOMS: atom_id res chain seq x y z
N MET A 1 -56.45 53.57 12.59
CA MET A 1 -55.83 53.04 13.82
C MET A 1 -54.94 51.86 13.45
N HIS A 2 -53.62 52.05 13.65
CA HIS A 2 -52.47 51.11 13.78
C HIS A 2 -52.36 49.86 12.87
N ALA A 3 -51.22 49.41 12.33
CA ALA A 3 -49.84 49.83 12.08
C ALA A 3 -49.29 48.71 11.14
N ALA A 4 -48.85 48.97 9.91
CA ALA A 4 -47.47 49.24 9.48
C ALA A 4 -46.46 48.06 9.56
N LEU A 5 -45.85 47.75 8.40
CA LEU A 5 -44.48 47.27 8.12
C LEU A 5 -44.16 45.76 8.09
N ALA A 6 -43.90 45.23 6.88
CA ALA A 6 -42.58 44.77 6.41
C ALA A 6 -42.74 43.77 5.24
N GLY A 7 -42.35 44.18 4.03
CA GLY A 7 -42.30 43.30 2.85
C GLY A 7 -41.07 42.39 2.87
N PRO A 8 -41.13 41.17 2.32
CA PRO A 8 -39.98 40.28 2.26
C PRO A 8 -39.09 40.71 1.08
N LEU A 9 -38.05 41.46 1.42
CA LEU A 9 -36.87 41.70 0.61
C LEU A 9 -35.96 40.48 0.78
N LEU A 10 -36.20 39.37 0.07
CA LEU A 10 -35.23 38.26 -0.04
C LEU A 10 -35.56 37.23 -1.15
N ALA A 11 -35.80 37.68 -2.38
CA ALA A 11 -35.97 36.78 -3.51
C ALA A 11 -35.34 37.32 -4.80
N ALA A 12 -34.01 37.50 -4.82
CA ALA A 12 -33.19 37.55 -6.06
C ALA A 12 -31.68 37.69 -5.79
N LEU A 13 -31.12 36.93 -4.85
CA LEU A 13 -29.66 36.68 -4.79
C LEU A 13 -29.41 35.17 -4.95
N LEU A 14 -29.92 34.60 -6.04
CA LEU A 14 -29.43 33.34 -6.58
C LEU A 14 -28.16 33.66 -7.37
N ALA A 15 -27.08 33.91 -6.63
CA ALA A 15 -25.74 33.94 -7.19
C ALA A 15 -25.41 32.54 -7.72
N THR A 16 -25.31 32.48 -9.04
CA THR A 16 -24.64 31.49 -9.89
C THR A 16 -23.61 30.60 -9.19
N ALA A 17 -24.07 29.57 -8.47
CA ALA A 17 -23.31 28.34 -8.31
C ALA A 17 -23.42 27.59 -9.64
N ARG A 18 -22.52 27.90 -10.58
CA ARG A 18 -22.30 27.04 -11.76
C ARG A 18 -21.86 25.68 -11.23
N ALA A 19 -22.78 24.72 -11.18
CA ALA A 19 -22.44 23.32 -11.07
C ALA A 19 -21.39 23.03 -12.15
N ARG A 20 -20.20 22.57 -11.75
CA ARG A 20 -19.20 22.07 -12.70
C ARG A 20 -19.90 20.99 -13.54
N PRO A 21 -19.80 21.03 -14.88
CA PRO A 21 -20.36 19.98 -15.71
C PRO A 21 -19.73 18.65 -15.27
N GLN A 22 -20.55 17.65 -14.94
CA GLN A 22 -20.04 16.29 -14.83
C GLN A 22 -19.53 15.87 -16.21
N PRO A 23 -18.27 15.43 -16.35
CA PRO A 23 -17.75 15.01 -17.63
C PRO A 23 -18.50 13.75 -18.08
N PRO A 24 -18.90 13.68 -19.36
CA PRO A 24 -19.51 12.50 -19.95
C PRO A 24 -18.40 11.52 -20.30
N ASP A 25 -17.88 10.83 -19.30
CA ASP A 25 -17.21 9.54 -19.47
C ASP A 25 -17.09 8.87 -18.10
N GLY A 26 -17.01 7.55 -18.05
CA GLY A 26 -16.62 6.79 -16.85
C GLY A 26 -15.15 7.00 -16.47
N GLY A 27 -14.73 8.27 -16.44
CA GLY A 27 -13.40 8.73 -16.83
C GLY A 27 -12.36 8.66 -15.72
N GLN A 28 -11.22 8.07 -16.09
CA GLN A 28 -9.95 8.20 -15.40
C GLN A 28 -9.64 9.70 -15.24
N CYS A 29 -9.23 10.07 -14.03
CA CYS A 29 -8.77 11.43 -13.81
C CYS A 29 -7.44 11.67 -14.53
N ARG A 30 -7.26 12.86 -15.10
CA ARG A 30 -5.96 13.27 -15.65
C ARG A 30 -5.15 13.94 -14.54
N PRO A 31 -3.83 13.68 -14.44
CA PRO A 31 -2.97 14.45 -13.55
C PRO A 31 -3.15 15.95 -13.83
N PRO A 32 -3.40 16.78 -12.81
CA PRO A 32 -3.42 18.22 -12.96
C PRO A 32 -2.12 18.74 -13.58
N GLY A 33 -2.21 19.78 -14.42
CA GLY A 33 -1.05 20.38 -15.06
C GLY A 33 -0.13 21.15 -14.10
N SER A 34 -0.52 21.28 -12.83
CA SER A 34 0.19 22.04 -11.78
C SER A 34 0.21 21.25 -10.48
N GLN A 35 1.36 21.24 -9.81
CA GLN A 35 1.54 20.60 -8.50
C GLN A 35 0.57 21.12 -7.43
N ARG A 36 0.17 22.40 -7.49
CA ARG A 36 -0.74 23.00 -6.49
C ARG A 36 -2.18 22.51 -6.58
N ASP A 37 -2.54 21.91 -7.72
CA ASP A 37 -3.89 21.42 -7.98
C ASP A 37 -4.04 19.93 -7.62
N LEU A 38 -2.96 19.29 -7.16
CA LEU A 38 -2.96 17.92 -6.68
C LEU A 38 -3.55 17.80 -5.27
N ASN A 39 -4.14 16.63 -4.98
CA ASN A 39 -4.47 16.24 -3.63
C ASN A 39 -3.20 15.93 -2.84
N SER A 40 -3.15 16.38 -1.58
CA SER A 40 -2.05 16.07 -0.67
C SER A 40 -2.56 15.26 0.50
N PHE A 41 -1.99 14.07 0.71
CA PHE A 41 -2.17 13.26 1.92
C PHE A 41 -0.92 13.33 2.79
N LEU A 42 -0.34 14.53 2.91
CA LEU A 42 0.83 14.80 3.74
C LEU A 42 0.45 15.73 4.90
N TRP A 43 0.91 15.38 6.10
CA TRP A 43 0.85 16.23 7.28
C TRP A 43 2.24 16.38 7.87
N THR A 44 2.54 17.57 8.37
CA THR A 44 3.80 17.89 9.04
C THR A 44 3.56 18.02 10.54
N ILE A 45 4.33 17.26 11.32
CA ILE A 45 4.44 17.41 12.77
C ILE A 45 5.53 18.46 13.00
N ARG A 46 5.16 19.60 13.57
CA ARG A 46 6.07 20.72 13.80
C ARG A 46 7.02 20.40 14.95
N ARG A 47 8.28 20.25 14.60
CA ARG A 47 9.46 20.12 15.46
C ARG A 47 10.70 20.38 14.61
N ASP A 48 11.86 20.53 15.25
CA ASP A 48 13.13 20.66 14.56
C ASP A 48 14.06 19.49 14.92
N PRO A 49 14.45 18.62 13.97
CA PRO A 49 13.99 18.56 12.57
C PRO A 49 12.58 17.96 12.40
N PRO A 50 11.82 18.30 11.33
CA PRO A 50 10.40 17.96 11.19
C PRO A 50 10.13 16.46 11.06
N ALA A 51 8.88 16.06 11.30
CA ALA A 51 8.40 14.72 10.96
C ALA A 51 7.14 14.78 10.10
N TYR A 52 6.93 13.76 9.28
CA TYR A 52 5.86 13.73 8.28
C TYR A 52 4.97 12.51 8.44
N LEU A 53 3.66 12.69 8.30
CA LEU A 53 2.67 11.63 8.19
C LEU A 53 2.14 11.62 6.76
N PHE A 54 2.18 10.47 6.10
CA PHE A 54 1.76 10.32 4.71
C PHE A 54 0.73 9.20 4.56
N GLY A 55 -0.42 9.55 3.99
CA GLY A 55 -1.56 8.66 3.77
C GLY A 55 -1.41 7.81 2.50
N THR A 56 -1.20 6.50 2.66
CA THR A 56 -1.15 5.54 1.55
C THR A 56 -2.52 4.89 1.28
N ILE A 57 -2.68 4.25 0.13
CA ILE A 57 -3.76 3.31 -0.15
C ILE A 57 -3.18 2.04 -0.78
N HIS A 58 -3.78 0.90 -0.45
CA HIS A 58 -3.30 -0.41 -0.88
C HIS A 58 -3.67 -0.72 -2.34
N VAL A 59 -3.04 -0.03 -3.27
CA VAL A 59 -3.25 -0.15 -4.73
C VAL A 59 -1.90 -0.07 -5.46
N PRO A 60 -1.81 -0.57 -6.72
CA PRO A 60 -0.58 -0.49 -7.51
C PRO A 60 -0.02 0.93 -7.56
N TYR A 61 1.27 1.12 -7.24
CA TYR A 61 1.85 2.46 -7.10
C TYR A 61 1.74 3.28 -8.41
N THR A 62 1.84 2.62 -9.57
CA THR A 62 1.73 3.25 -10.90
C THR A 62 0.38 3.91 -11.16
N ARG A 63 -0.66 3.57 -10.39
CA ARG A 63 -2.00 4.17 -10.52
C ARG A 63 -2.15 5.49 -9.76
N VAL A 64 -1.22 5.79 -8.84
CA VAL A 64 -1.33 6.92 -7.90
C VAL A 64 -0.08 7.78 -7.87
N TRP A 65 1.08 7.27 -8.29
CA TRP A 65 2.38 7.94 -8.16
C TRP A 65 2.46 9.32 -8.82
N ASP A 66 1.83 9.47 -9.99
CA ASP A 66 1.79 10.73 -10.73
C ASP A 66 0.84 11.77 -10.09
N PHE A 67 -0.03 11.32 -9.18
CA PHE A 67 -0.94 12.17 -8.41
C PHE A 67 -0.39 12.51 -7.02
N ILE A 68 0.76 11.94 -6.63
CA ILE A 68 1.43 12.28 -5.38
C ILE A 68 2.28 13.54 -5.60
N PRO A 69 2.04 14.62 -4.84
CA PRO A 69 2.78 15.87 -4.96
C PRO A 69 4.29 15.74 -4.74
N ASP A 70 5.07 16.55 -5.45
CA ASP A 70 6.53 16.53 -5.38
C ASP A 70 7.05 16.86 -3.98
N ASN A 71 6.36 17.72 -3.23
CA ASN A 71 6.74 18.02 -1.85
C ASN A 71 6.56 16.81 -0.90
N SER A 72 5.62 15.90 -1.19
CA SER A 72 5.50 14.62 -0.47
C SER A 72 6.65 13.68 -0.80
N LYS A 73 7.03 13.60 -2.08
CA LYS A 73 8.20 12.83 -2.53
C LYS A 73 9.50 13.39 -1.92
N ALA A 74 9.63 14.72 -1.86
CA ALA A 74 10.76 15.40 -1.24
C ALA A 74 10.83 15.15 0.27
N ALA A 75 9.69 15.14 0.98
CA ALA A 75 9.64 14.82 2.41
C ALA A 75 10.14 13.39 2.67
N PHE A 76 9.71 12.42 1.85
CA PHE A 76 10.23 11.05 1.90
C PHE A 76 11.74 10.99 1.61
N GLN A 77 12.21 11.71 0.59
CA GLN A 77 13.63 11.76 0.23
C GLN A 77 14.50 12.35 1.35
N ALA A 78 14.07 13.43 1.98
CA ALA A 78 14.79 14.10 3.07
C ALA A 78 14.82 13.29 4.38
N SER A 79 13.88 12.37 4.57
CA SER A 79 13.76 11.60 5.82
C SER A 79 14.74 10.44 5.88
N ALA A 80 15.57 10.38 6.92
CA ALA A 80 16.51 9.27 7.13
C ALA A 80 15.84 8.03 7.75
N HIS A 81 14.77 8.25 8.53
CA HIS A 81 14.00 7.19 9.19
C HIS A 81 12.60 7.15 8.59
N VAL A 82 12.18 5.96 8.15
CA VAL A 82 10.88 5.73 7.53
C VAL A 82 10.15 4.60 8.24
N TYR A 83 8.90 4.85 8.62
CA TYR A 83 8.08 3.89 9.34
C TYR A 83 6.83 3.54 8.55
N PHE A 84 6.55 2.26 8.41
CA PHE A 84 5.36 1.71 7.74
C PHE A 84 4.43 1.05 8.75
N GLU A 85 3.25 0.59 8.32
CA GLU A 85 2.35 -0.22 9.18
C GLU A 85 3.08 -1.48 9.67
N LEU A 86 3.60 -2.26 8.74
CA LEU A 86 4.40 -3.45 8.98
C LEU A 86 5.72 -3.36 8.22
N ASP A 87 6.71 -4.10 8.70
CA ASP A 87 7.96 -4.29 7.97
C ASP A 87 7.78 -5.36 6.89
N LEU A 88 7.29 -4.95 5.73
CA LEU A 88 7.07 -5.85 4.59
C LEU A 88 8.36 -6.30 3.91
N THR A 89 9.53 -5.87 4.39
CA THR A 89 10.83 -6.30 3.87
C THR A 89 11.45 -7.39 4.73
N ASP A 90 10.98 -7.53 5.97
CA ASP A 90 11.34 -8.61 6.88
C ASP A 90 10.66 -9.95 6.50
N PRO A 91 11.44 -11.01 6.18
CA PRO A 91 10.95 -12.36 5.94
C PRO A 91 10.07 -12.93 7.06
N TYR A 92 10.36 -12.59 8.32
CA TYR A 92 9.59 -13.09 9.45
C TYR A 92 8.17 -12.51 9.45
N THR A 93 8.04 -11.20 9.26
CA THR A 93 6.75 -10.51 9.10
C THR A 93 5.90 -11.14 8.00
N ILE A 94 6.48 -11.38 6.83
CA ILE A 94 5.77 -12.02 5.70
C ILE A 94 5.33 -13.44 6.05
N SER A 95 6.22 -14.24 6.65
CA SER A 95 5.90 -15.62 7.04
C SER A 95 4.81 -15.68 8.11
N ALA A 96 4.83 -14.76 9.08
CA ALA A 96 3.83 -14.69 10.14
C ALA A 96 2.46 -14.28 9.57
N LEU A 97 2.40 -13.31 8.66
CA LEU A 97 1.17 -12.94 7.95
C LEU A 97 0.61 -14.11 7.15
N ALA A 98 1.46 -14.86 6.43
CA ALA A 98 1.02 -16.03 5.67
C ALA A 98 0.45 -17.12 6.60
N SER A 99 1.11 -17.37 7.73
CA SER A 99 0.70 -18.37 8.71
C SER A 99 -0.63 -18.01 9.38
N CYS A 100 -0.85 -16.72 9.66
CA CYS A 100 -2.06 -16.28 10.35
C CYS A 100 -3.34 -16.41 9.49
N GLN A 101 -3.20 -16.56 8.17
CA GLN A 101 -4.33 -16.80 7.27
C GLN A 101 -4.86 -18.24 7.35
N LEU A 102 -4.08 -19.17 7.90
CA LEU A 102 -4.36 -20.60 7.83
C LEU A 102 -5.25 -21.06 8.99
N LEU A 103 -6.06 -22.07 8.70
CA LEU A 103 -6.75 -22.88 9.69
C LEU A 103 -5.73 -23.65 10.54
N PRO A 104 -6.10 -24.02 11.79
CA PRO A 104 -5.31 -24.95 12.60
C PRO A 104 -4.85 -26.19 11.84
N HIS A 105 -3.75 -26.80 12.29
CA HIS A 105 -3.21 -28.00 11.66
C HIS A 105 -4.24 -29.14 11.68
N GLY A 106 -4.43 -29.77 10.51
CA GLY A 106 -5.36 -30.89 10.33
C GLY A 106 -6.76 -30.48 9.87
N GLU A 107 -7.12 -29.19 9.99
CA GLU A 107 -8.40 -28.67 9.50
C GLU A 107 -8.27 -28.06 8.11
N ASN A 108 -9.37 -28.11 7.37
CA ASN A 108 -9.55 -27.50 6.06
C ASN A 108 -10.94 -26.81 5.97
N LEU A 109 -11.22 -26.16 4.85
CA LEU A 109 -12.49 -25.48 4.63
C LEU A 109 -13.71 -26.40 4.49
N GLN A 110 -13.55 -27.63 3.99
CA GLN A 110 -14.67 -28.58 3.90
C GLN A 110 -15.11 -29.08 5.29
N ASP A 111 -14.22 -29.02 6.30
CA ASP A 111 -14.52 -29.40 7.68
C ASP A 111 -15.32 -28.30 8.42
N VAL A 112 -15.08 -27.02 8.07
CA VAL A 112 -15.69 -25.88 8.77
C VAL A 112 -16.89 -25.28 8.04
N LEU A 113 -16.89 -25.26 6.70
CA LEU A 113 -17.97 -24.65 5.93
C LEU A 113 -19.16 -25.60 5.73
N PRO A 114 -20.40 -25.08 5.71
CA PRO A 114 -21.53 -25.84 5.20
C PRO A 114 -21.26 -26.37 3.79
N ARG A 115 -21.63 -27.63 3.52
CA ARG A 115 -21.35 -28.32 2.25
C ARG A 115 -21.72 -27.49 1.02
N GLU A 116 -22.90 -26.90 1.00
CA GLU A 116 -23.36 -26.07 -0.14
C GLU A 116 -22.48 -24.84 -0.37
N LEU A 117 -22.06 -24.17 0.72
CA LEU A 117 -21.21 -22.99 0.64
C LEU A 117 -19.81 -23.35 0.15
N TYR A 118 -19.24 -24.46 0.62
CA TYR A 118 -17.96 -24.99 0.14
C TYR A 118 -17.98 -25.24 -1.36
N TRP A 119 -18.98 -25.97 -1.86
CA TRP A 119 -19.08 -26.27 -3.29
C TRP A 119 -19.35 -25.03 -4.14
N ARG A 120 -20.13 -24.07 -3.62
CA ARG A 120 -20.35 -22.78 -4.28
C ARG A 120 -19.06 -21.98 -4.42
N LEU A 121 -18.28 -21.88 -3.34
CA LEU A 121 -16.95 -21.28 -3.35
C LEU A 121 -16.02 -21.99 -4.35
N LYS A 122 -15.96 -23.31 -4.30
CA LYS A 122 -15.12 -24.09 -5.23
C LYS A 122 -15.47 -23.81 -6.69
N ARG A 123 -16.76 -23.85 -7.05
CA ARG A 123 -17.23 -23.52 -8.41
C ARG A 123 -16.84 -22.09 -8.82
N HIS A 124 -16.91 -21.13 -7.89
CA HIS A 124 -16.49 -19.77 -8.15
C HIS A 124 -14.98 -19.69 -8.44
N LEU A 125 -14.15 -20.35 -7.64
CA LEU A 125 -12.69 -20.39 -7.86
C LEU A 125 -12.31 -21.15 -9.14
N ASP A 126 -13.01 -22.23 -9.49
CA ASP A 126 -12.83 -22.95 -10.75
C ASP A 126 -13.14 -22.03 -11.96
N TYR A 127 -14.20 -21.21 -11.87
CA TYR A 127 -14.51 -20.18 -12.87
C TYR A 127 -13.40 -19.13 -12.96
N VAL A 128 -12.95 -18.60 -11.82
CA VAL A 128 -11.86 -17.60 -11.77
C VAL A 128 -10.60 -18.15 -12.43
N LYS A 129 -10.21 -19.40 -12.12
CA LYS A 129 -9.08 -20.08 -12.73
C LYS A 129 -9.22 -20.19 -14.26
N LEU A 130 -10.42 -20.53 -14.74
CA LEU A 130 -10.71 -20.61 -16.19
C LEU A 130 -10.60 -19.24 -16.88
N MET A 131 -11.03 -18.17 -16.20
CA MET A 131 -11.00 -16.81 -16.77
C MET A 131 -9.62 -16.18 -16.74
N MET A 132 -8.73 -16.65 -15.86
CA MET A 132 -7.43 -16.05 -15.58
C MET A 132 -6.59 -15.75 -16.85
N PRO A 133 -6.49 -16.66 -17.85
CA PRO A 133 -5.79 -16.36 -19.10
C PRO A 133 -6.35 -15.14 -19.84
N SER A 134 -7.66 -14.91 -19.81
CA SER A 134 -8.32 -13.78 -20.50
C SER A 134 -8.17 -12.46 -19.74
N TRP A 135 -8.02 -12.51 -18.41
CA TRP A 135 -7.85 -11.34 -17.56
C TRP A 135 -6.42 -10.82 -17.54
N MET A 136 -5.43 -11.69 -17.78
CA MET A 136 -4.02 -11.30 -17.83
C MET A 136 -3.69 -10.41 -19.03
N THR A 137 -2.80 -9.44 -18.78
CA THR A 137 -2.29 -8.53 -19.80
C THR A 137 -1.10 -9.14 -20.56
N PRO A 138 -0.82 -8.69 -21.80
CA PRO A 138 0.39 -9.08 -22.52
C PRO A 138 1.68 -8.77 -21.76
N ALA A 139 1.73 -7.64 -21.04
CA ALA A 139 2.88 -7.24 -20.23
C ALA A 139 3.17 -8.23 -19.10
N GLN A 140 2.14 -8.72 -18.40
CA GLN A 140 2.30 -9.75 -17.37
C GLN A 140 2.87 -11.04 -17.94
N ARG A 141 2.38 -11.48 -19.12
CA ARG A 141 2.92 -12.67 -19.81
C ARG A 141 4.36 -12.46 -20.27
N GLY A 142 4.70 -11.27 -20.76
CA GLY A 142 6.05 -10.89 -21.15
C GLY A 142 7.06 -10.92 -20.00
N ARG A 143 6.59 -10.71 -18.75
CA ARG A 143 7.37 -10.86 -17.52
C ARG A 143 7.45 -12.30 -16.99
N GLY A 144 6.99 -13.29 -17.76
CA GLY A 144 7.03 -14.70 -17.37
C GLY A 144 5.93 -15.14 -16.40
N LEU A 145 4.89 -14.32 -16.17
CA LEU A 145 3.73 -14.75 -15.39
C LEU A 145 2.80 -15.60 -16.26
N TYR A 146 2.43 -16.78 -15.76
CA TYR A 146 1.46 -17.68 -16.39
C TYR A 146 0.17 -17.73 -15.56
N ALA A 147 -0.96 -18.03 -16.19
CA ALA A 147 -2.28 -18.00 -15.55
C ALA A 147 -2.38 -18.93 -14.32
N ASP A 148 -1.89 -20.16 -14.43
CA ASP A 148 -1.88 -21.11 -13.30
C ASP A 148 -0.95 -20.66 -12.17
N TYR A 149 0.21 -20.09 -12.52
CA TYR A 149 1.15 -19.54 -11.54
C TYR A 149 0.47 -18.40 -10.76
N LEU A 150 -0.08 -17.43 -11.47
CA LEU A 150 -0.75 -16.28 -10.87
C LEU A 150 -1.96 -16.69 -10.02
N PHE A 151 -2.78 -17.62 -10.51
CA PHE A 151 -3.89 -18.16 -9.73
C PHE A 151 -3.40 -18.85 -8.45
N ASN A 152 -2.40 -19.72 -8.54
CA ASN A 152 -1.87 -20.44 -7.37
C ASN A 152 -1.21 -19.50 -6.37
N ALA A 153 -0.67 -18.39 -6.83
CA ALA A 153 0.03 -17.49 -5.94
C ALA A 153 -0.92 -16.51 -5.21
N ILE A 154 -2.13 -16.27 -5.75
CA ILE A 154 -3.21 -15.56 -5.05
C ILE A 154 -4.08 -16.51 -4.23
N ALA A 155 -4.53 -17.60 -4.85
CA ALA A 155 -5.58 -18.50 -4.35
C ALA A 155 -5.10 -19.94 -4.11
N GLY A 156 -3.79 -20.22 -4.21
CA GLY A 156 -3.24 -21.52 -3.87
C GLY A 156 -3.50 -21.87 -2.42
N ASN A 157 -3.70 -23.16 -2.16
CA ASN A 157 -4.02 -23.68 -0.83
C ASN A 157 -5.22 -22.98 -0.17
N TRP A 158 -6.15 -22.43 -0.94
CA TRP A 158 -7.35 -21.77 -0.42
C TRP A 158 -8.12 -22.66 0.55
N GLU A 159 -8.13 -23.99 0.32
CA GLU A 159 -8.75 -24.99 1.20
C GLU A 159 -8.20 -25.00 2.63
N ARG A 160 -6.99 -24.45 2.86
CA ARG A 160 -6.38 -24.33 4.20
C ARG A 160 -6.54 -22.94 4.82
N LYS A 161 -7.06 -21.95 4.09
CA LYS A 161 -7.27 -20.60 4.62
C LYS A 161 -8.50 -20.55 5.51
N ARG A 162 -8.51 -19.68 6.52
CA ARG A 162 -9.72 -19.45 7.34
C ARG A 162 -10.80 -18.75 6.49
N PRO A 163 -12.09 -19.00 6.75
CA PRO A 163 -13.17 -18.44 5.93
C PRO A 163 -13.16 -16.92 5.75
N VAL A 164 -12.77 -16.15 6.77
CA VAL A 164 -12.63 -14.68 6.68
C VAL A 164 -11.57 -14.25 5.66
N TRP A 165 -10.46 -14.98 5.56
CA TRP A 165 -9.39 -14.69 4.60
C TRP A 165 -9.78 -15.10 3.18
N VAL A 166 -10.58 -16.16 3.04
CA VAL A 166 -11.17 -16.57 1.77
C VAL A 166 -12.13 -15.49 1.26
N MET A 167 -12.94 -14.91 2.13
CA MET A 167 -13.83 -13.80 1.79
C MET A 167 -13.04 -12.62 1.22
N LEU A 168 -11.98 -12.17 1.91
CA LEU A 168 -11.10 -11.10 1.40
C LEU A 168 -10.43 -11.47 0.07
N MET A 169 -9.94 -12.71 -0.03
CA MET A 169 -9.30 -13.23 -1.23
C MET A 169 -10.24 -13.20 -2.44
N VAL A 170 -11.49 -13.66 -2.29
CA VAL A 170 -12.51 -13.66 -3.35
C VAL A 170 -12.80 -12.24 -3.86
N ASN A 171 -12.86 -11.25 -2.96
CA ASN A 171 -13.03 -9.86 -3.37
C ASN A 171 -11.85 -9.28 -4.17
N SER A 172 -10.66 -9.87 -4.03
CA SER A 172 -9.44 -9.46 -4.74
C SER A 172 -9.14 -10.26 -6.02
N LEU A 173 -10.09 -11.11 -6.44
CA LEU A 173 -9.98 -12.03 -7.58
C LEU A 173 -10.89 -11.62 -8.75
N THR A 174 -10.96 -10.31 -9.03
CA THR A 174 -11.69 -9.78 -10.19
C THR A 174 -10.77 -9.58 -11.40
N GLU A 175 -11.35 -9.45 -12.60
CA GLU A 175 -10.58 -9.12 -13.82
C GLU A 175 -9.70 -7.88 -13.63
N ARG A 176 -10.24 -6.84 -12.98
CA ARG A 176 -9.54 -5.56 -12.80
C ARG A 176 -8.35 -5.73 -11.85
N ASP A 177 -8.54 -6.42 -10.72
CA ASP A 177 -7.46 -6.64 -9.76
C ASP A 177 -6.36 -7.52 -10.36
N VAL A 178 -6.74 -8.56 -11.12
CA VAL A 178 -5.80 -9.46 -11.79
C VAL A 178 -4.93 -8.73 -12.81
N ARG A 179 -5.47 -7.78 -13.57
CA ARG A 179 -4.71 -7.02 -14.59
C ARG A 179 -3.49 -6.28 -14.02
N PHE A 180 -3.54 -5.88 -12.74
CA PHE A 180 -2.46 -5.15 -12.09
C PHE A 180 -1.60 -6.01 -11.14
N ARG A 181 -1.86 -7.31 -11.05
CA ARG A 181 -1.00 -8.22 -10.28
C ARG A 181 0.43 -8.23 -10.85
N GLY A 182 1.41 -8.32 -9.96
CA GLY A 182 2.83 -8.19 -10.29
C GLY A 182 3.34 -6.74 -10.32
N VAL A 183 2.48 -5.74 -10.08
CA VAL A 183 2.88 -4.36 -9.80
C VAL A 183 2.85 -4.16 -8.27
N PRO A 184 3.95 -3.67 -7.64
CA PRO A 184 3.96 -3.38 -6.21
C PRO A 184 2.86 -2.40 -5.82
N VAL A 185 2.21 -2.63 -4.69
CA VAL A 185 1.33 -1.62 -4.08
C VAL A 185 2.15 -0.47 -3.52
N LEU A 186 1.53 0.71 -3.34
CA LEU A 186 2.22 1.94 -2.92
C LEU A 186 3.05 1.75 -1.63
N ASP A 187 2.49 1.06 -0.64
CA ASP A 187 3.16 0.79 0.65
C ASP A 187 4.46 0.01 0.44
N LEU A 188 4.38 -1.09 -0.31
CA LEU A 188 5.51 -1.94 -0.61
C LEU A 188 6.54 -1.19 -1.47
N TYR A 189 6.07 -0.45 -2.48
CA TYR A 189 6.94 0.37 -3.34
C TYR A 189 7.79 1.34 -2.50
N LEU A 190 7.15 2.10 -1.61
CA LEU A 190 7.85 3.03 -0.71
C LEU A 190 8.85 2.29 0.19
N ALA A 191 8.51 1.12 0.72
CA ALA A 191 9.43 0.31 1.51
C ALA A 191 10.65 -0.14 0.69
N GLN A 192 10.49 -0.52 -0.59
CA GLN A 192 11.64 -0.87 -1.44
C GLN A 192 12.47 0.36 -1.80
N GLN A 193 11.84 1.51 -2.04
CA GLN A 193 12.58 2.75 -2.26
C GLN A 193 13.39 3.14 -1.02
N ALA A 194 12.83 2.96 0.18
CA ALA A 194 13.56 3.22 1.42
C ALA A 194 14.81 2.34 1.56
N GLU A 195 14.70 1.04 1.27
CA GLU A 195 15.85 0.13 1.26
C GLU A 195 16.88 0.46 0.18
N LYS A 196 16.43 0.72 -1.07
CA LYS A 196 17.32 1.13 -2.17
C LYS A 196 18.11 2.39 -1.81
N MET A 197 17.47 3.32 -1.09
CA MET A 197 18.08 4.54 -0.58
C MET A 197 18.85 4.36 0.74
N LYS A 198 18.94 3.14 1.28
CA LYS A 198 19.60 2.80 2.55
C LYS A 198 19.10 3.63 3.75
N LYS A 199 17.80 3.94 3.75
CA LYS A 199 17.12 4.57 4.89
C LYS A 199 16.93 3.54 6.01
N THR A 200 16.84 4.01 7.26
CA THR A 200 16.42 3.16 8.37
C THR A 200 14.91 2.95 8.27
N THR A 201 14.47 1.70 8.17
CA THR A 201 13.05 1.34 8.14
C THR A 201 12.58 0.79 9.47
N GLY A 202 11.30 0.95 9.77
CA GLY A 202 10.65 0.33 10.93
C GLY A 202 9.14 0.18 10.74
N ALA A 203 8.49 -0.41 11.73
CA ALA A 203 7.05 -0.67 11.73
C ALA A 203 6.36 0.00 12.93
N VAL A 204 5.17 0.55 12.70
CA VAL A 204 4.31 1.05 13.78
C VAL A 204 3.41 -0.05 14.36
N GLU A 205 3.35 -1.23 13.75
CA GLU A 205 2.53 -2.35 14.18
C GLU A 205 3.24 -3.69 14.16
N GLN A 206 2.59 -4.66 14.79
CA GLN A 206 2.99 -6.06 14.81
C GLN A 206 1.99 -6.90 14.00
N VAL A 207 2.46 -8.04 13.50
CA VAL A 207 1.64 -8.94 12.66
C VAL A 207 0.40 -9.43 13.39
N GLU A 208 0.54 -9.75 14.68
CA GLU A 208 -0.55 -10.26 15.52
C GLU A 208 -1.71 -9.28 15.59
N GLU A 209 -1.43 -7.97 15.56
CA GLU A 209 -2.42 -6.90 15.65
C GLU A 209 -3.25 -6.77 14.38
N GLN A 210 -2.72 -7.24 13.25
CA GLN A 210 -3.40 -7.26 11.94
C GLN A 210 -4.20 -8.55 11.76
N CYS A 211 -3.69 -9.66 12.30
CA CYS A 211 -4.33 -10.96 12.18
C CYS A 211 -5.47 -11.16 13.19
N HIS A 212 -5.35 -10.61 14.41
CA HIS A 212 -6.32 -10.84 15.48
C HIS A 212 -7.75 -10.38 15.13
N PRO A 213 -7.98 -9.17 14.57
CA PRO A 213 -9.32 -8.72 14.19
C PRO A 213 -10.01 -9.65 13.19
N LEU A 214 -9.24 -10.27 12.29
CA LEU A 214 -9.77 -11.18 11.28
C LEU A 214 -10.02 -12.58 11.88
N ASN A 215 -9.09 -13.09 12.69
CA ASN A 215 -9.12 -14.47 13.14
C ASN A 215 -10.04 -14.75 14.32
N ASN A 216 -10.19 -13.80 15.24
CA ASN A 216 -10.85 -14.00 16.54
C ASN A 216 -12.01 -13.03 16.78
N GLY A 217 -12.30 -12.18 15.79
CA GLY A 217 -13.19 -11.05 15.94
C GLY A 217 -14.66 -11.32 15.75
N LEU A 218 -14.97 -11.89 14.59
CA LEU A 218 -16.32 -12.20 14.20
C LEU A 218 -16.72 -13.58 14.70
N ASN A 219 -18.00 -13.72 15.07
CA ASN A 219 -18.54 -15.04 15.34
C ASN A 219 -18.66 -15.85 14.03
N PHE A 220 -18.70 -17.17 14.16
CA PHE A 220 -18.69 -18.04 12.98
C PHE A 220 -19.88 -17.80 12.04
N SER A 221 -21.08 -17.53 12.59
CA SER A 221 -22.26 -17.17 11.78
C SER A 221 -22.09 -15.89 10.96
N GLN A 222 -21.46 -14.86 11.53
CA GLN A 222 -21.14 -13.61 10.83
C GLN A 222 -20.15 -13.86 9.70
N VAL A 223 -19.13 -14.70 9.93
CA VAL A 223 -18.16 -15.07 8.89
C VAL A 223 -18.85 -15.84 7.75
N LEU A 224 -19.74 -16.78 8.07
CA LEU A 224 -20.52 -17.51 7.05
C LEU A 224 -21.43 -16.58 6.26
N PHE A 225 -22.13 -15.67 6.95
CA PHE A 225 -22.95 -14.64 6.32
C PHE A 225 -22.12 -13.79 5.36
N ALA A 226 -20.98 -13.28 5.82
CA ALA A 226 -20.10 -12.42 5.06
C ALA A 226 -19.55 -13.11 3.79
N LEU A 227 -19.09 -14.36 3.91
CA LEU A 227 -18.64 -15.15 2.77
C LEU A 227 -19.77 -15.46 1.78
N ASN A 228 -20.97 -15.78 2.30
CA ASN A 228 -22.14 -16.06 1.47
C ASN A 228 -22.56 -14.84 0.63
N GLN A 229 -22.62 -13.67 1.27
CA GLN A 229 -22.94 -12.41 0.58
C GLN A 229 -21.84 -12.01 -0.42
N THR A 230 -20.58 -12.24 -0.08
CA THR A 230 -19.44 -12.01 -0.99
C THR A 230 -19.57 -12.84 -2.26
N LEU A 231 -19.86 -14.14 -2.13
CA LEU A 231 -20.08 -15.00 -3.30
C LEU A 231 -21.30 -14.57 -4.10
N LEU A 232 -22.40 -14.19 -3.43
CA LEU A 232 -23.61 -13.68 -4.09
C LEU A 232 -23.33 -12.43 -4.92
N GLN A 233 -22.55 -11.50 -4.37
CA GLN A 233 -22.15 -10.28 -5.05
C GLN A 233 -21.32 -10.61 -6.30
N GLN A 234 -20.28 -11.44 -6.17
CA GLN A 234 -19.43 -11.81 -7.30
C GLN A 234 -20.19 -12.56 -8.39
N GLU A 235 -21.15 -13.42 -8.01
CA GLU A 235 -22.03 -14.11 -8.94
C GLU A 235 -22.97 -13.16 -9.68
N SER A 236 -23.50 -12.15 -8.98
CA SER A 236 -24.39 -11.13 -9.56
C SER A 236 -23.64 -10.21 -10.53
N VAL A 237 -22.41 -9.81 -10.17
CA VAL A 237 -21.51 -9.07 -11.06
C VAL A 237 -21.21 -9.88 -12.32
N ARG A 238 -20.89 -11.18 -12.17
CA ARG A 238 -20.65 -12.07 -13.31
C ARG A 238 -21.88 -12.26 -14.20
N ALA A 239 -23.08 -12.31 -13.62
CA ALA A 239 -24.33 -12.40 -14.35
C ALA A 239 -24.72 -11.08 -15.04
N GLY A 240 -24.00 -9.99 -14.79
CA GLY A 240 -24.34 -8.65 -15.26
C GLY A 240 -25.58 -8.05 -14.60
N SER A 241 -26.10 -8.67 -13.54
CA SER A 241 -27.30 -8.23 -12.83
C SER A 241 -27.02 -7.17 -11.76
N LEU A 242 -25.76 -7.03 -11.34
CA LEU A 242 -25.31 -6.05 -10.37
C LEU A 242 -24.07 -5.34 -10.87
N GLN A 243 -24.10 -4.01 -10.88
CA GLN A 243 -22.88 -3.22 -10.96
C GLN A 243 -22.35 -3.06 -9.53
N ALA A 244 -21.08 -3.42 -9.31
CA ALA A 244 -20.45 -3.22 -8.00
C ALA A 244 -20.57 -1.74 -7.59
N SER A 245 -21.16 -1.46 -6.42
CA SER A 245 -21.41 -0.10 -5.93
C SER A 245 -20.13 0.67 -5.67
N TYR A 246 -19.07 -0.04 -5.29
CA TYR A 246 -17.78 0.53 -5.01
C TYR A 246 -16.67 -0.45 -5.36
N THR A 247 -15.61 0.04 -6.01
CA THR A 247 -14.51 -0.76 -6.51
C THR A 247 -13.15 -0.13 -6.18
N THR A 248 -12.07 -0.91 -6.32
CA THR A 248 -10.70 -0.41 -6.25
C THR A 248 -10.47 0.80 -7.17
N GLU A 249 -11.15 0.86 -8.31
CA GLU A 249 -11.08 2.00 -9.25
C GLU A 249 -11.69 3.27 -8.67
N ASP A 250 -12.79 3.15 -7.94
CA ASP A 250 -13.41 4.29 -7.26
C ASP A 250 -12.48 4.82 -6.16
N LEU A 251 -11.83 3.91 -5.40
CA LEU A 251 -10.82 4.30 -4.41
C LEU A 251 -9.65 5.06 -5.03
N ILE A 252 -9.09 4.54 -6.13
CA ILE A 252 -8.01 5.21 -6.88
C ILE A 252 -8.47 6.58 -7.37
N LYS A 253 -9.67 6.66 -7.94
CA LYS A 253 -10.23 7.91 -8.45
C LYS A 253 -10.37 8.96 -7.35
N HIS A 254 -10.87 8.57 -6.19
CA HIS A 254 -11.05 9.47 -5.06
C HIS A 254 -9.74 9.88 -4.40
N TYR A 255 -8.76 8.98 -4.33
CA TYR A 255 -7.40 9.32 -3.90
C TYR A 255 -6.77 10.35 -4.85
N ASN A 256 -6.80 10.07 -6.15
CA ASN A 256 -6.13 10.89 -7.15
C ASN A 256 -6.78 12.28 -7.30
N CYS A 257 -8.12 12.35 -7.29
CA CYS A 257 -8.84 13.53 -7.78
C CYS A 257 -10.10 13.91 -7.02
N GLY A 258 -10.50 13.08 -6.06
CA GLY A 258 -11.67 13.34 -5.23
C GLY A 258 -11.28 13.85 -3.86
N ASP A 259 -12.29 14.02 -3.02
CA ASP A 259 -12.09 14.07 -1.58
C ASP A 259 -12.14 12.64 -1.05
N LEU A 260 -11.00 12.11 -0.64
CA LEU A 260 -10.91 10.76 -0.07
C LEU A 260 -11.72 10.66 1.23
N SER A 261 -11.97 11.77 1.94
CA SER A 261 -12.81 11.80 3.13
C SER A 261 -14.29 11.55 2.82
N ALA A 262 -14.77 11.92 1.63
CA ALA A 262 -16.13 11.63 1.20
C ALA A 262 -16.40 10.12 1.01
N VAL A 263 -15.34 9.30 1.05
CA VAL A 263 -15.39 7.91 0.60
C VAL A 263 -14.88 6.97 1.69
N ILE A 264 -13.77 7.31 2.36
CA ILE A 264 -13.26 6.56 3.52
C ILE A 264 -14.24 6.54 4.71
N PHE A 265 -15.11 7.55 4.84
CA PHE A 265 -16.10 7.62 5.94
C PHE A 265 -17.48 7.12 5.58
N ASN A 266 -17.78 6.97 4.28
CA ASN A 266 -18.96 6.23 3.88
C ASN A 266 -18.68 4.74 4.10
N HIS A 267 -19.69 3.96 4.49
CA HIS A 267 -19.63 2.51 4.78
C HIS A 267 -19.16 1.63 3.59
N ASP A 268 -18.53 2.23 2.58
CA ASP A 268 -18.26 1.67 1.26
C ASP A 268 -16.77 1.33 1.01
N THR A 269 -15.84 1.68 1.90
CA THR A 269 -14.39 1.70 1.61
C THR A 269 -13.48 0.82 2.44
N SER A 270 -13.98 0.19 3.50
CA SER A 270 -13.19 -0.86 4.12
C SER A 270 -12.96 -1.94 3.06
N GLN A 271 -11.82 -2.63 3.05
CA GLN A 271 -11.56 -3.79 2.17
C GLN A 271 -12.52 -4.98 2.45
N LEU A 272 -13.61 -4.71 3.15
CA LEU A 272 -14.63 -5.61 3.58
C LEU A 272 -15.82 -5.47 2.62
N PRO A 273 -16.53 -6.57 2.38
CA PRO A 273 -17.64 -6.53 1.46
C PRO A 273 -18.73 -5.58 2.00
N ASN A 274 -19.13 -4.61 1.18
CA ASN A 274 -20.29 -3.78 1.48
C ASN A 274 -21.57 -4.59 1.25
N PHE A 275 -22.18 -5.04 2.33
CA PHE A 275 -23.40 -5.85 2.30
C PHE A 275 -24.67 -5.02 2.05
N ILE A 276 -24.61 -3.69 2.16
CA ILE A 276 -25.79 -2.82 2.28
C ILE A 276 -26.48 -2.57 0.92
N ASN A 277 -25.83 -2.88 -0.20
CA ASN A 277 -26.38 -2.62 -1.53
C ASN A 277 -27.31 -3.72 -2.08
N THR A 278 -27.64 -4.72 -1.26
CA THR A 278 -28.66 -5.73 -1.57
C THR A 278 -29.89 -5.44 -0.71
N THR A 279 -31.11 -5.65 -1.20
CA THR A 279 -32.35 -5.56 -0.41
C THR A 279 -32.38 -6.70 0.62
N LEU A 280 -31.47 -6.66 1.59
CA LEU A 280 -31.30 -7.67 2.61
C LEU A 280 -32.55 -7.66 3.51
N PRO A 281 -33.03 -8.83 3.96
CA PRO A 281 -34.00 -8.90 5.04
C PRO A 281 -33.50 -8.14 6.29
N PRO A 282 -34.40 -7.60 7.14
CA PRO A 282 -34.00 -6.78 8.29
C PRO A 282 -32.94 -7.42 9.21
N HIS A 283 -33.02 -8.73 9.44
CA HIS A 283 -32.04 -9.45 10.28
C HIS A 283 -30.64 -9.53 9.66
N GLU A 284 -30.56 -9.64 8.32
CA GLU A 284 -29.29 -9.62 7.59
C GLU A 284 -28.68 -8.23 7.54
N GLN A 285 -29.51 -7.17 7.48
CA GLN A 285 -29.03 -5.78 7.60
C GLN A 285 -28.39 -5.51 8.96
N VAL A 286 -29.00 -5.99 10.06
CA VAL A 286 -28.42 -5.88 11.40
C VAL A 286 -27.08 -6.62 11.47
N THR A 287 -27.02 -7.85 10.95
CA THR A 287 -25.77 -8.64 10.93
C THR A 287 -24.67 -7.92 10.13
N ALA A 288 -25.00 -7.35 8.97
CA ALA A 288 -24.08 -6.55 8.18
C ALA A 288 -23.56 -5.32 8.93
N GLN A 289 -24.44 -4.58 9.61
CA GLN A 289 -24.07 -3.41 10.41
C GLN A 289 -23.19 -3.77 11.60
N GLU A 290 -23.44 -4.90 12.26
CA GLU A 290 -22.58 -5.40 13.34
C GLU A 290 -21.17 -5.72 12.85
N ILE A 291 -21.05 -6.36 11.68
CA ILE A 291 -19.76 -6.68 11.07
C ILE A 291 -19.00 -5.38 10.69
N ASP A 292 -19.67 -4.42 10.05
CA ASP A 292 -19.07 -3.13 9.69
C ASP A 292 -18.59 -2.38 10.95
N SER A 293 -19.44 -2.29 11.96
CA SER A 293 -19.12 -1.64 13.24
C SER A 293 -17.94 -2.31 13.94
N TYR A 294 -17.91 -3.64 13.97
CA TYR A 294 -16.79 -4.41 14.52
C TYR A 294 -15.48 -4.05 13.84
N PHE A 295 -15.44 -4.12 12.51
CA PHE A 295 -14.21 -3.85 11.78
C PHE A 295 -13.79 -2.38 11.83
N ARG A 296 -14.73 -1.43 11.80
CA ARG A 296 -14.44 -0.02 12.03
C ARG A 296 -13.81 0.20 13.41
N GLN A 297 -14.32 -0.48 14.44
CA GLN A 297 -13.77 -0.39 15.79
C GLN A 297 -12.34 -0.95 15.87
N GLU A 298 -12.08 -2.11 15.29
CA GLU A 298 -10.79 -2.79 15.40
C GLU A 298 -9.73 -2.23 14.45
N LEU A 299 -10.09 -2.01 13.18
CA LEU A 299 -9.17 -1.62 12.11
C LEU A 299 -8.96 -0.11 12.02
N ILE A 300 -9.85 0.72 12.58
CA ILE A 300 -9.67 2.18 12.60
C ILE A 300 -9.48 2.68 14.02
N TYR A 301 -10.47 2.57 14.92
CA TYR A 301 -10.41 3.30 16.19
C TYR A 301 -9.36 2.75 17.17
N LYS A 302 -9.39 1.45 17.48
CA LYS A 302 -8.37 0.83 18.34
C LYS A 302 -6.98 0.91 17.73
N ARG A 303 -6.91 0.80 16.39
CA ARG A 303 -5.67 0.87 15.62
C ARG A 303 -5.05 2.27 15.70
N ASN A 304 -5.84 3.32 15.49
CA ASN A 304 -5.43 4.72 15.63
C ASN A 304 -4.84 5.00 17.02
N GLU A 305 -5.48 4.51 18.08
CA GLU A 305 -4.99 4.69 19.45
C GLU A 305 -3.59 4.09 19.65
N ARG A 306 -3.37 2.85 19.18
CA ARG A 306 -2.06 2.19 19.26
C ARG A 306 -1.02 2.88 18.38
N MET A 307 -1.38 3.19 17.12
CA MET A 307 -0.52 3.87 16.17
C MET A 307 -0.08 5.23 16.70
N GLY A 308 -1.00 6.08 17.18
CA GLY A 308 -0.67 7.40 17.72
C GLY A 308 0.30 7.33 18.90
N LYS A 309 0.09 6.38 19.83
CA LYS A 309 1.03 6.15 20.94
C LYS A 309 2.43 5.76 20.48
N ARG A 310 2.53 4.88 19.46
CA ARG A 310 3.81 4.42 18.92
C ARG A 310 4.52 5.47 18.07
N VAL A 311 3.77 6.25 17.28
CA VAL A 311 4.32 7.41 16.57
C VAL A 311 4.96 8.38 17.57
N MET A 312 4.29 8.68 18.69
CA MET A 312 4.89 9.53 19.74
C MET A 312 6.17 8.92 20.34
N ALA A 313 6.20 7.62 20.61
CA ALA A 313 7.38 6.95 21.12
C ALA A 313 8.55 7.03 20.14
N LEU A 314 8.31 6.70 18.87
CA LEU A 314 9.30 6.77 17.79
C LEU A 314 9.81 8.19 17.57
N LEU A 315 8.96 9.21 17.70
CA LEU A 315 9.38 10.61 17.62
C LEU A 315 10.34 11.00 18.76
N ARG A 316 10.11 10.52 19.99
CA ARG A 316 11.00 10.75 21.14
C ARG A 316 12.33 10.01 21.02
N GLU A 317 12.31 8.80 20.45
CA GLU A 317 13.53 8.03 20.19
C GLU A 317 14.38 8.66 19.07
N ASN A 318 13.78 9.48 18.21
CA ASN A 318 14.39 10.08 17.05
C ASN A 318 14.25 11.62 17.07
N GLU A 319 14.56 12.27 18.19
CA GLU A 319 14.44 13.72 18.37
C GLU A 319 15.29 14.53 17.40
N ASP A 320 16.45 14.02 16.97
CA ASP A 320 17.42 14.70 16.10
C ASP A 320 17.31 14.31 14.62
N LYS A 321 16.27 13.58 14.22
CA LYS A 321 16.11 13.03 12.86
C LYS A 321 14.82 13.46 12.17
N ILE A 322 14.88 13.66 10.85
CA ILE A 322 13.67 13.75 10.04
C ILE A 322 13.05 12.35 9.92
N CYS A 323 11.80 12.20 10.36
CA CYS A 323 11.05 10.95 10.31
C CYS A 323 9.90 11.04 9.31
N PHE A 324 9.67 9.97 8.55
CA PHE A 324 8.53 9.84 7.63
C PHE A 324 7.70 8.62 8.00
N PHE A 325 6.43 8.80 8.27
CA PHE A 325 5.50 7.72 8.56
C PHE A 325 4.55 7.55 7.38
N ALA A 326 4.48 6.36 6.79
CA ALA A 326 3.66 6.06 5.64
C ALA A 326 2.71 4.91 5.97
N PHE A 327 1.42 5.22 6.15
CA PHE A 327 0.40 4.23 6.43
C PHE A 327 -0.99 4.70 5.99
N GLY A 328 -2.00 3.82 6.06
CA GLY A 328 -3.27 3.98 5.38
C GLY A 328 -3.93 5.34 5.63
N ALA A 329 -4.34 6.01 4.54
CA ALA A 329 -4.92 7.36 4.58
C ALA A 329 -6.16 7.46 5.47
N GLY A 330 -6.88 6.36 5.70
CA GLY A 330 -8.02 6.32 6.61
C GLY A 330 -7.67 6.54 8.09
N HIS A 331 -6.39 6.45 8.47
CA HIS A 331 -5.91 6.76 9.82
C HIS A 331 -5.75 8.28 10.07
N PHE A 332 -5.83 9.11 9.02
CA PHE A 332 -5.61 10.55 9.08
C PHE A 332 -6.84 11.40 8.76
N LEU A 333 -7.89 10.79 8.25
CA LEU A 333 -9.10 11.48 7.82
C LEU A 333 -10.24 11.24 8.81
N GLY A 334 -11.22 12.14 8.88
CA GLY A 334 -12.36 12.02 9.79
C GLY A 334 -12.05 12.34 11.25
N ASN A 335 -12.72 11.64 12.17
CA ASN A 335 -12.62 11.86 13.62
C ASN A 335 -11.89 10.71 14.31
N ASN A 336 -11.28 10.99 15.46
CA ASN A 336 -10.52 10.02 16.26
C ASN A 336 -9.32 9.44 15.49
N THR A 337 -8.68 10.31 14.72
CA THR A 337 -7.54 9.99 13.86
C THR A 337 -6.25 9.91 14.66
N VAL A 338 -5.19 9.36 14.04
CA VAL A 338 -3.83 9.47 14.58
C VAL A 338 -3.45 10.94 14.80
N ILE A 339 -3.85 11.84 13.91
CA ILE A 339 -3.61 13.29 14.04
C ILE A 339 -4.29 13.85 15.29
N ASP A 340 -5.55 13.48 15.55
CA ASP A 340 -6.28 13.94 16.74
C ASP A 340 -5.59 13.48 18.02
N ILE A 341 -5.11 12.23 18.05
CA ILE A 341 -4.38 11.67 19.19
C ILE A 341 -3.07 12.43 19.43
N LEU A 342 -2.32 12.73 18.37
CA LEU A 342 -1.08 13.51 18.48
C LEU A 342 -1.35 14.95 18.97
N ARG A 343 -2.40 15.59 18.45
CA ARG A 343 -2.81 16.94 18.89
C ARG A 343 -3.26 16.96 20.35
N GLN A 344 -4.02 15.94 20.79
CA GLN A 344 -4.41 15.79 22.19
C GLN A 344 -3.19 15.62 23.12
N ALA A 345 -2.12 15.02 22.62
CA ALA A 345 -0.84 14.92 23.33
C ALA A 345 0.03 16.19 23.25
N GLY A 346 -0.47 17.27 22.64
CA GLY A 346 0.21 18.57 22.57
C GLY A 346 1.14 18.76 21.37
N LEU A 347 1.15 17.83 20.40
CA LEU A 347 1.93 18.01 19.18
C LEU A 347 1.18 18.88 18.17
N GLU A 348 1.87 19.86 17.59
CA GLU A 348 1.36 20.63 16.47
C GLU A 348 1.47 19.81 15.17
N VAL A 349 0.33 19.46 14.57
CA VAL A 349 0.26 18.70 13.33
C VAL A 349 -0.61 19.43 12.32
N ASP A 350 -0.03 19.81 11.19
CA ASP A 350 -0.70 20.56 10.13
C ASP A 350 -0.75 19.79 8.82
N HIS A 351 -1.85 19.93 8.09
CA HIS A 351 -1.90 19.48 6.70
C HIS A 351 -0.90 20.26 5.86
N THR A 352 -0.20 19.57 4.97
CA THR A 352 0.80 20.16 4.07
C THR A 352 0.26 20.17 2.64
N PRO A 353 -0.30 21.31 2.17
CA PRO A 353 -0.79 21.48 0.81
C PRO A 353 0.21 21.06 -0.28
N ALA A 354 -0.31 20.63 -1.42
CA ALA A 354 0.51 20.29 -2.57
C ALA A 354 1.28 21.52 -3.10
N GLY A 355 2.54 21.34 -3.46
CA GLY A 355 3.41 22.41 -3.95
C GLY A 355 3.88 23.41 -2.89
N GLN A 356 3.54 23.22 -1.60
CA GLN A 356 4.14 23.97 -0.51
C GLN A 356 5.57 23.47 -0.25
N ALA A 357 6.53 24.39 -0.09
CA ALA A 357 7.90 24.05 0.24
C ALA A 357 7.98 23.35 1.60
N ILE A 358 8.72 22.25 1.67
CA ILE A 358 9.05 21.58 2.93
C ILE A 358 10.23 22.29 3.58
N HIS A 359 10.16 22.51 4.89
CA HIS A 359 11.31 23.00 5.66
C HIS A 359 12.36 21.88 5.76
N SER A 360 13.20 21.74 4.73
CA SER A 360 14.43 20.97 4.85
C SER A 360 15.48 21.89 5.45
N PRO A 361 16.18 21.50 6.53
CA PRO A 361 17.39 22.21 6.90
C PRO A 361 18.33 22.16 5.68
N ALA A 362 18.75 23.33 5.20
CA ALA A 362 19.70 23.41 4.10
C ALA A 362 20.96 22.58 4.44
N PRO A 363 21.61 21.92 3.48
CA PRO A 363 22.92 21.36 3.73
C PRO A 363 23.82 22.50 4.20
N GLN A 364 24.30 22.41 5.45
CA GLN A 364 25.15 23.43 6.04
C GLN A 364 26.40 23.57 5.17
N SER A 365 26.48 24.65 4.40
CA SER A 365 27.76 25.14 3.91
C SER A 365 28.64 25.42 5.13
N PRO A 366 29.93 25.03 5.14
CA PRO A 366 30.79 25.25 6.28
C PRO A 366 30.85 26.76 6.58
N ALA A 367 30.54 27.11 7.84
CA ALA A 367 30.62 28.47 8.32
C ALA A 367 32.04 29.02 8.10
N PRO A 368 32.20 30.29 7.68
CA PRO A 368 33.52 30.89 7.54
C PRO A 368 34.14 31.07 8.92
N SER A 369 35.37 30.60 9.07
CA SER A 369 36.20 30.78 10.27
C SER A 369 36.36 32.28 10.60
N PRO A 370 36.41 32.65 11.90
CA PRO A 370 36.49 34.05 12.30
C PRO A 370 37.85 34.68 11.96
N GLU A 371 37.78 35.92 11.50
CA GLU A 371 38.89 36.79 11.10
C GLU A 371 39.98 36.90 12.16
N GLY A 372 41.22 36.61 11.75
CA GLY A 372 42.44 37.02 12.45
C GLY A 372 42.99 38.30 11.81
N THR A 373 42.89 39.39 12.56
CA THR A 373 43.52 40.69 12.28
C THR A 373 45.02 40.54 12.09
N LEU A 374 45.58 40.98 10.96
CA LEU A 374 46.95 41.50 10.86
C LEU A 374 47.09 42.40 9.62
N THR A 375 47.66 43.56 9.87
CA THR A 375 47.75 44.77 9.05
C THR A 375 48.88 44.78 8.02
N SER A 376 48.60 45.39 6.84
CA SER A 376 49.47 46.20 5.96
C SER A 376 50.48 45.51 5.00
N PRO A 377 50.94 46.18 3.91
CA PRO A 377 50.19 46.90 2.86
C PRO A 377 50.59 46.46 1.43
N ALA A 378 49.78 46.88 0.46
CA ALA A 378 49.91 46.61 -0.99
C ALA A 378 51.16 47.19 -1.67
N PRO A 379 51.42 46.76 -2.93
CA PRO A 379 51.51 47.75 -4.00
C PRO A 379 50.68 47.43 -5.26
N VAL A 380 50.46 48.50 -6.00
CA VAL A 380 49.59 48.76 -7.15
C VAL A 380 50.19 48.26 -8.47
N THR A 381 49.39 47.76 -9.43
CA THR A 381 49.35 48.14 -10.86
C THR A 381 48.38 47.26 -11.70
N PRO A 382 47.88 47.72 -12.88
CA PRO A 382 46.50 47.47 -13.33
C PRO A 382 46.33 46.71 -14.67
N ALA A 383 45.05 46.43 -14.97
CA ALA A 383 44.39 46.33 -16.29
C ALA A 383 44.53 45.05 -17.14
N ALA A 384 43.37 44.42 -17.42
CA ALA A 384 42.92 44.08 -18.78
C ALA A 384 41.44 43.62 -18.77
N ALA A 385 40.70 44.02 -19.80
CA ALA A 385 39.26 43.85 -19.99
C ALA A 385 38.90 42.60 -20.83
N VAL A 386 37.78 41.93 -20.47
CA VAL A 386 36.56 41.55 -21.28
C VAL A 386 36.83 40.83 -22.64
N PRO A 387 36.14 39.71 -23.02
CA PRO A 387 34.67 39.71 -23.16
C PRO A 387 33.84 38.45 -22.82
N GLU A 388 32.54 38.73 -22.79
CA GLU A 388 31.35 37.91 -22.54
C GLU A 388 30.97 36.88 -23.63
N ALA A 389 30.27 35.83 -23.15
CA ALA A 389 29.10 35.12 -23.72
C ALA A 389 29.29 34.13 -24.91
N PRO A 390 28.42 33.10 -25.09
CA PRO A 390 27.04 33.01 -24.58
C PRO A 390 26.56 31.69 -23.94
N SER A 391 25.42 31.85 -23.29
CA SER A 391 24.47 30.86 -22.75
C SER A 391 23.96 29.85 -23.78
N VAL A 392 23.83 28.58 -23.37
CA VAL A 392 22.94 27.59 -24.00
C VAL A 392 22.21 26.82 -22.90
N THR A 393 20.89 26.96 -22.86
CA THR A 393 19.93 26.19 -22.05
C THR A 393 19.53 24.87 -22.75
N PRO A 394 18.91 23.91 -22.04
CA PRO A 394 19.19 22.49 -22.16
C PRO A 394 18.19 21.74 -23.06
N THR A 395 18.57 20.56 -23.53
CA THR A 395 17.66 19.65 -24.24
C THR A 395 17.88 18.22 -23.76
N THR A 396 16.76 17.53 -23.52
CA THR A 396 16.54 16.08 -23.28
C THR A 396 17.00 15.42 -21.96
N PRO A 397 16.08 14.78 -21.21
CA PRO A 397 16.42 13.77 -20.19
C PRO A 397 16.65 12.38 -20.84
N PRO A 398 17.44 11.48 -20.23
CA PRO A 398 17.72 10.17 -20.81
C PRO A 398 16.57 9.18 -20.56
N GLU A 399 16.39 8.31 -21.55
CA GLU A 399 15.40 7.24 -21.65
C GLU A 399 15.65 6.12 -20.60
N ASP A 400 14.56 5.57 -20.07
CA ASP A 400 14.52 4.42 -19.17
C ASP A 400 14.90 3.12 -19.93
N GLU A 401 15.96 2.43 -19.50
CA GLU A 401 16.27 1.08 -19.97
C GLU A 401 15.65 0.01 -19.04
N ASP A 402 14.83 -0.85 -19.64
CA ASP A 402 14.14 -2.00 -19.02
C ASP A 402 15.05 -3.25 -19.14
N PRO A 403 15.47 -3.93 -18.06
CA PRO A 403 16.30 -5.12 -18.20
C PRO A 403 15.42 -6.37 -18.38
N ALA A 404 15.41 -6.90 -19.60
CA ALA A 404 14.84 -8.20 -19.94
C ALA A 404 15.56 -9.36 -19.23
N LEU A 405 14.82 -10.34 -18.69
CA LEU A 405 15.38 -11.58 -18.13
C LEU A 405 14.79 -12.82 -18.82
N SER A 406 15.67 -13.80 -19.07
CA SER A 406 15.40 -15.02 -19.86
C SER A 406 14.79 -16.16 -19.04
N PRO A 407 14.06 -17.12 -19.67
CA PRO A 407 13.18 -18.05 -18.97
C PRO A 407 13.67 -19.50 -19.05
N HIS A 408 14.30 -20.07 -18.00
CA HIS A 408 14.48 -21.53 -17.94
C HIS A 408 14.56 -22.08 -16.50
N LEU A 409 13.96 -23.28 -16.37
CA LEU A 409 14.03 -24.30 -15.29
C LEU A 409 12.84 -24.28 -14.31
N LEU A 410 11.68 -24.81 -14.72
CA LEU A 410 11.28 -26.23 -14.76
C LEU A 410 11.13 -26.91 -13.37
N LEU A 411 9.87 -26.89 -12.94
CA LEU A 411 9.09 -27.95 -12.28
C LEU A 411 9.19 -28.21 -10.76
N PRO A 412 8.07 -28.63 -10.13
CA PRO A 412 7.84 -28.58 -8.69
C PRO A 412 7.88 -29.97 -8.04
N ASP A 413 8.26 -30.04 -6.75
CA ASP A 413 7.82 -31.11 -5.85
C ASP A 413 8.07 -30.70 -4.39
N SER A 414 7.02 -30.83 -3.56
CA SER A 414 6.99 -31.82 -2.47
C SER A 414 6.12 -31.35 -1.28
N LEU A 415 4.86 -31.78 -1.28
CA LEU A 415 3.99 -31.84 -0.11
C LEU A 415 4.32 -33.01 0.84
N SER A 416 5.36 -33.81 0.54
CA SER A 416 5.66 -35.04 1.29
C SER A 416 6.49 -34.84 2.58
N GLN A 417 7.11 -33.68 2.78
CA GLN A 417 8.05 -33.49 3.90
C GLN A 417 7.41 -33.02 5.22
N LEU A 418 6.12 -32.69 5.22
CA LEU A 418 5.38 -32.29 6.43
C LEU A 418 4.76 -33.46 7.20
N GLU A 419 4.65 -34.65 6.60
CA GLU A 419 4.12 -35.85 7.28
C GLU A 419 5.20 -36.64 8.05
N GLU A 420 6.47 -36.47 7.73
CA GLU A 420 7.54 -37.34 8.24
C GLU A 420 8.20 -36.87 9.55
N PHE A 421 7.97 -35.61 9.97
CA PHE A 421 8.55 -35.08 11.22
C PHE A 421 7.89 -35.59 12.52
N GLY A 422 6.86 -36.44 12.42
CA GLY A 422 6.13 -37.01 13.56
C GLY A 422 6.71 -38.30 14.16
N ARG A 423 7.80 -38.88 13.63
CA ARG A 423 8.37 -40.14 14.17
C ARG A 423 9.86 -40.02 14.47
N GLN A 424 10.17 -39.92 15.75
CA GLN A 424 11.52 -39.84 16.29
C GLN A 424 12.33 -41.16 16.19
N ARG A 425 13.66 -40.97 16.04
CA ARG A 425 14.82 -41.79 16.50
C ARG A 425 15.43 -42.83 15.54
N LYS A 426 16.57 -42.50 14.93
CA LYS A 426 17.95 -42.88 15.37
C LYS A 426 19.02 -42.27 14.45
N TRP A 427 20.20 -42.04 15.03
CA TRP A 427 21.30 -41.22 14.54
C TRP A 427 22.24 -41.96 13.56
N HIS A 428 22.66 -41.32 12.46
CA HIS A 428 24.01 -41.43 11.87
C HIS A 428 24.33 -40.23 10.92
N LYS A 429 25.63 -39.96 10.73
CA LYS A 429 26.31 -38.69 10.37
C LYS A 429 26.51 -38.42 8.86
N ARG A 430 26.65 -37.10 8.54
CA ARG A 430 27.28 -36.39 7.38
C ARG A 430 26.44 -36.36 6.07
N GLN A 431 26.28 -35.27 5.31
CA GLN A 431 27.13 -34.11 4.96
C GLN A 431 26.31 -32.79 4.86
N SER A 432 27.02 -31.66 4.97
CA SER A 432 26.53 -30.28 4.85
C SER A 432 26.32 -29.87 3.39
N THR A 433 25.17 -29.25 3.08
CA THR A 433 24.98 -28.33 1.95
C THR A 433 24.05 -27.20 2.37
N HIS A 434 24.49 -25.96 2.18
CA HIS A 434 23.74 -24.73 2.47
C HIS A 434 22.33 -24.75 1.85
N GLN A 435 21.30 -24.79 2.69
CA GLN A 435 19.91 -24.54 2.29
C GLN A 435 19.51 -23.15 2.78
N ARG A 436 19.22 -22.25 1.83
CA ARG A 436 18.56 -20.95 2.08
C ARG A 436 17.04 -21.11 1.89
N PRO A 437 16.21 -20.32 2.60
CA PRO A 437 14.75 -20.51 2.65
C PRO A 437 14.08 -20.06 1.34
N ARG A 438 13.06 -20.80 0.90
CA ARG A 438 12.25 -20.53 -0.31
C ARG A 438 10.89 -19.96 0.10
N GLN A 439 10.47 -18.85 -0.51
CA GLN A 439 9.27 -18.07 -0.13
C GLN A 439 8.13 -18.13 -1.17
N PHE A 440 6.93 -17.99 -0.64
CA PHE A 440 5.60 -17.88 -1.26
C PHE A 440 5.22 -16.40 -1.32
N ASN A 441 4.99 -15.80 -2.49
CA ASN A 441 4.69 -14.37 -2.61
C ASN A 441 4.02 -14.02 -3.95
N ASP A 442 2.70 -13.80 -3.97
CA ASP A 442 2.01 -12.93 -4.96
C ASP A 442 0.78 -12.21 -4.39
N LEU A 443 0.60 -12.24 -3.07
CA LEU A 443 -0.21 -11.24 -2.37
C LEU A 443 0.65 -10.04 -1.94
N TRP A 444 1.97 -10.23 -1.80
CA TRP A 444 2.97 -9.25 -1.41
C TRP A 444 4.34 -9.77 -1.91
N VAL A 445 5.30 -8.91 -2.31
CA VAL A 445 6.70 -9.18 -2.73
C VAL A 445 6.94 -9.40 -4.25
N ARG A 446 7.55 -8.45 -4.98
CA ARG A 446 8.97 -8.01 -5.20
C ARG A 446 9.77 -8.84 -6.21
N ILE A 447 10.39 -8.11 -7.14
CA ILE A 447 11.46 -8.49 -8.08
C ILE A 447 12.81 -8.12 -7.43
N GLU A 448 13.80 -9.00 -7.48
CA GLU A 448 15.19 -8.71 -7.11
C GLU A 448 15.94 -8.10 -8.31
N ASP A 449 16.66 -7.00 -8.08
CA ASP A 449 17.63 -6.42 -9.03
C ASP A 449 19.00 -7.12 -8.88
N SER A 450 19.59 -7.51 -10.00
CA SER A 450 20.92 -8.11 -10.08
C SER A 450 22.01 -7.02 -10.14
N ASP A 451 22.99 -7.03 -9.23
CA ASP A 451 24.20 -6.19 -9.33
C ASP A 451 25.35 -7.00 -9.97
N PRO A 452 25.90 -6.60 -11.13
CA PRO A 452 26.96 -7.32 -11.81
C PRO A 452 28.32 -6.75 -11.41
N LYS A 453 29.05 -7.40 -10.49
CA LYS A 453 30.54 -7.38 -10.40
C LYS A 453 31.04 -8.20 -9.21
N ARG A 454 31.47 -9.44 -9.47
CA ARG A 454 32.74 -10.02 -8.96
C ARG A 454 32.90 -11.47 -9.42
N SER A 455 34.16 -11.82 -9.71
CA SER A 455 34.68 -13.17 -9.95
C SER A 455 34.76 -13.67 -11.41
N VAL A 456 35.61 -13.00 -12.20
CA VAL A 456 36.45 -13.69 -13.18
C VAL A 456 37.73 -14.15 -12.45
N LEU A 457 38.17 -15.38 -12.74
CA LEU A 457 39.36 -16.11 -12.23
C LEU A 457 39.13 -17.06 -11.05
N LEU A 458 38.80 -18.33 -11.33
CA LEU A 458 39.65 -19.50 -10.99
C LEU A 458 39.05 -20.82 -11.53
N ASN A 459 39.88 -21.58 -12.26
CA ASN A 459 39.91 -23.05 -12.51
C ASN A 459 40.34 -23.30 -13.96
N LEU A 460 41.64 -23.28 -14.28
CA LEU A 460 42.61 -24.39 -14.14
C LEU A 460 42.09 -25.74 -14.65
N TYR A 461 42.68 -26.14 -15.79
CA TYR A 461 43.21 -27.47 -16.08
C TYR A 461 42.27 -28.68 -15.96
N TYR A 462 41.82 -29.18 -17.11
CA TYR A 462 41.76 -30.63 -17.34
C TYR A 462 42.64 -30.99 -18.53
N ARG A 463 43.74 -31.68 -18.22
CA ARG A 463 44.68 -32.29 -19.13
C ARG A 463 44.27 -33.76 -19.31
N HIS A 464 44.42 -34.23 -20.54
CA HIS A 464 44.27 -35.61 -21.03
C HIS A 464 44.64 -36.74 -20.06
N GLY A 465 43.93 -37.87 -20.19
CA GLY A 465 44.37 -39.17 -19.71
C GLY A 465 43.49 -40.31 -20.22
N HIS A 466 43.85 -40.81 -21.41
CA HIS A 466 43.51 -42.10 -22.06
C HIS A 466 42.09 -42.38 -22.56
#